data_AF-A0AAU1PYI8-F1
#
_entry.id   AF-A0AAU1PYI8-F1
#
_cell.length_a   1.000
_cell.length_b   1.000
_cell.length_c   1.000
_cell.angle_alpha   90.00
_cell.angle_beta   90.00
_cell.angle_gamma   90.00
#
_symmetry.space_group_name_H-M   'P 1'
#
loop_
_entity.id
_entity.type
_entity.pdbx_description
1 polymer ?
#
loop_
_entity_poly.entity_id
_entity_poly.type
_entity_poly.pdbx_seq_one_letter_code
_entity_poly.pdbx_strand_id
1 'polypeptide(L)'
;MQWRARIGATDGRPLGAGLLVDATRLITCAHVVQGLAKVSVTFPGVIDSLPASVAWSGDWQRLGDRGDIAVLELEAPLSVPACPFAPLDMLRPRDGRATYELRALGFPFGHEDVGTHVTLHTSQDRLQGEEWLEMDVAQAHLQRLDEGFSGAAVYDPVTGLVVGLVADAVLGGEQQGYLGRMLPLDTIRRHWEELDDLLELDWLPSRPRRELRRVFEHVQVDEGRAKLAVKRAFPTFIRPLPPFGSVWAAIRFVGEEMTGEDRLLRLLREIRASVPSRIGARIDTWVRRWVPQEAADWGEPLARPGPPTGSVMVRLDPMTRGASLELTVCTVVDGTQIGQTGPVRVRRDQVRTKVETHLAEQMRNVHDFEWMLEFVVPEGLMNEPFEEWHIHEPGAPRPRPMRSVPVVIRHMDRLKPLTVSRLTRKRWSTLRTRGETRPEQVGCGLPYGYQEFYDWIEDDDDLCAFAYAASPRADWLSAALDTGIPIMLWRRHDCGGVHTHCEPEDFLDRLTATVGSIAADQLPFEVMKLRKEARSPQAGHPNHCGLRLTLFWDDPERRPDPPLAMGSA
;
A
#
# COMPACT_ATOMS: atom_id res chain seq x y z
N MET A 1 6.60 -26.32 -34.36
CA MET A 1 7.09 -25.46 -33.26
C MET A 1 7.65 -26.38 -32.18
N GLN A 2 8.98 -26.41 -32.01
CA GLN A 2 9.68 -27.43 -31.22
C GLN A 2 9.82 -27.10 -29.72
N TRP A 3 9.40 -25.90 -29.28
CA TRP A 3 9.47 -25.42 -27.89
C TRP A 3 8.33 -25.92 -26.99
N ARG A 4 7.37 -26.65 -27.54
CA ARG A 4 6.22 -27.21 -26.80
C ARG A 4 6.62 -28.53 -26.18
N ALA A 5 6.33 -28.71 -24.90
CA ALA A 5 6.74 -29.89 -24.16
C ALA A 5 5.55 -30.59 -23.51
N ARG A 6 5.63 -31.91 -23.42
CA ARG A 6 4.82 -32.71 -22.50
C ARG A 6 5.60 -32.87 -21.21
N ILE A 7 4.92 -32.66 -20.09
CA ILE A 7 5.46 -32.89 -18.75
C ILE A 7 4.90 -34.21 -18.25
N GLY A 8 5.79 -35.08 -17.81
CA GLY A 8 5.46 -36.35 -17.20
C GLY A 8 6.11 -36.52 -15.84
N ALA A 9 5.57 -37.43 -15.04
CA ALA A 9 6.24 -37.92 -13.86
C ALA A 9 7.49 -38.72 -14.26
N THR A 10 8.39 -38.98 -13.31
CA THR A 10 9.62 -39.73 -13.57
C THR A 10 9.37 -41.18 -14.01
N ASP A 11 8.16 -41.69 -13.81
CA ASP A 11 7.69 -43.00 -14.29
C ASP A 11 7.08 -42.94 -15.71
N GLY A 12 7.07 -41.76 -16.35
CA GLY A 12 6.57 -41.54 -17.71
C GLY A 12 5.08 -41.20 -17.81
N ARG A 13 4.33 -41.17 -16.70
CA ARG A 13 2.91 -40.80 -16.70
C ARG A 13 2.75 -39.33 -17.11
N PRO A 14 1.88 -38.98 -18.10
CA PRO A 14 1.64 -37.59 -18.47
C PRO A 14 0.98 -36.83 -17.30
N LEU A 15 1.44 -35.61 -17.07
CA LEU A 15 0.93 -34.70 -16.04
C LEU A 15 0.33 -33.44 -16.65
N GLY A 16 0.89 -32.98 -17.77
CA GLY A 16 0.48 -31.73 -18.40
C GLY A 16 1.39 -31.35 -19.56
N ALA A 17 1.37 -30.07 -19.88
CA ALA A 17 2.16 -29.45 -20.93
C ALA A 17 3.04 -28.32 -20.35
N GLY A 18 4.02 -27.89 -21.15
CA GLY A 18 4.87 -26.75 -20.83
C GLY A 18 5.44 -26.11 -22.08
N LEU A 19 6.12 -24.99 -21.91
CA LEU A 19 6.82 -24.30 -22.99
C LEU A 19 8.24 -23.89 -22.58
N LEU A 20 9.17 -24.09 -23.50
CA LEU A 20 10.58 -23.71 -23.37
C LEU A 20 10.74 -22.20 -23.50
N VAL A 21 11.27 -21.55 -22.47
CA VAL A 21 11.42 -20.08 -22.40
C VAL A 21 12.86 -19.61 -22.62
N ASP A 22 13.83 -20.50 -22.43
CA ASP A 22 15.21 -20.37 -22.91
C ASP A 22 15.85 -21.77 -23.03
N ALA A 23 17.17 -21.85 -23.23
CA ALA A 23 17.85 -23.12 -23.46
C ALA A 23 17.72 -24.14 -22.31
N THR A 24 17.44 -23.70 -21.07
CA THR A 24 17.38 -24.60 -19.90
C THR A 24 16.08 -24.53 -19.13
N ARG A 25 15.20 -23.56 -19.39
CA ARG A 25 14.02 -23.33 -18.55
C ARG A 25 12.71 -23.54 -19.30
N LEU A 26 11.73 -24.08 -18.59
CA LEU A 26 10.34 -24.17 -19.03
C LEU A 26 9.40 -23.50 -18.03
N ILE A 27 8.25 -23.03 -18.51
CA ILE A 27 7.12 -22.70 -17.65
C ILE A 27 5.96 -23.67 -17.87
N THR A 28 5.22 -23.93 -16.79
CA THR A 28 3.99 -24.75 -16.75
C THR A 28 3.09 -24.27 -15.60
N CYS A 29 1.97 -24.95 -15.35
CA CYS A 29 1.14 -24.71 -14.18
C CYS A 29 1.76 -25.34 -12.92
N ALA A 30 1.58 -24.69 -11.77
CA ALA A 30 2.06 -25.23 -10.50
C ALA A 30 1.37 -26.54 -10.14
N HIS A 31 0.06 -26.67 -10.42
CA HIS A 31 -0.68 -27.89 -10.13
C HIS A 31 -0.18 -29.12 -10.92
N VAL A 32 0.40 -28.92 -12.12
CA VAL A 32 0.96 -30.01 -12.95
C VAL A 32 2.13 -30.69 -12.24
N VAL A 33 2.88 -29.95 -11.41
CA VAL A 33 4.06 -30.44 -10.70
C VAL A 33 3.89 -30.48 -9.18
N GLN A 34 2.65 -30.39 -8.69
CA GLN A 34 2.37 -30.33 -7.26
C GLN A 34 2.93 -31.56 -6.54
N GLY A 35 3.73 -31.31 -5.50
CA GLY A 35 4.35 -32.36 -4.69
C GLY A 35 5.52 -33.09 -5.35
N LEU A 36 5.97 -32.64 -6.53
CA LEU A 36 7.11 -33.24 -7.25
C LEU A 36 8.33 -32.32 -7.19
N ALA A 37 9.50 -32.88 -6.91
CA ALA A 37 10.78 -32.17 -7.01
C ALA A 37 11.45 -32.32 -8.39
N LYS A 38 11.11 -33.40 -9.10
CA LYS A 38 11.64 -33.74 -10.41
C LYS A 38 10.53 -34.26 -11.32
N VAL A 39 10.69 -34.00 -12.61
CA VAL A 39 9.78 -34.43 -13.67
C VAL A 39 10.58 -34.88 -14.89
N SER A 40 9.93 -35.58 -15.81
CA SER A 40 10.43 -35.85 -17.15
C SER A 40 9.77 -34.89 -18.14
N VAL A 41 10.55 -34.34 -19.07
CA VAL A 41 10.10 -33.43 -20.11
C VAL A 41 10.34 -34.08 -21.47
N THR A 42 9.28 -34.19 -22.26
CA THR A 42 9.34 -34.69 -23.65
C THR A 42 9.13 -33.53 -24.61
N PHE A 43 9.99 -33.41 -25.62
CA PHE A 43 9.81 -32.49 -26.75
C PHE A 43 9.53 -33.31 -28.01
N PRO A 44 8.27 -33.38 -28.49
CA PRO A 44 7.90 -34.23 -29.62
C PRO A 44 8.78 -34.01 -30.85
N GLY A 45 9.37 -35.10 -31.35
CA GLY A 45 10.27 -35.08 -32.51
C GLY A 45 11.66 -34.47 -32.25
N VAL A 46 12.00 -34.20 -31.00
CA VAL A 46 13.32 -33.67 -30.59
C VAL A 46 13.98 -34.58 -29.56
N ILE A 47 13.32 -34.82 -28.42
CA ILE A 47 13.83 -35.68 -27.35
C ILE A 47 12.66 -36.31 -26.59
N ASP A 48 12.73 -37.63 -26.40
CA ASP A 48 11.63 -38.41 -25.83
C ASP A 48 11.52 -38.26 -24.30
N SER A 49 12.62 -37.99 -23.62
CA SER A 49 12.65 -37.77 -22.17
C SER A 49 13.92 -37.04 -21.77
N LEU A 50 13.76 -35.89 -21.12
CA LEU A 50 14.81 -35.09 -20.52
C LEU A 50 14.43 -34.80 -19.05
N PRO A 51 15.26 -35.18 -18.08
CA PRO A 51 14.99 -34.86 -16.68
C PRO A 51 14.98 -33.34 -16.44
N ALA A 52 14.08 -32.90 -15.58
CA ALA A 52 14.02 -31.51 -15.11
C ALA A 52 13.71 -31.46 -13.61
N SER A 53 14.19 -30.41 -12.97
CA SER A 53 13.87 -30.08 -11.57
C SER A 53 12.85 -28.94 -11.50
N VAL A 54 12.02 -28.95 -10.47
CA VAL A 54 11.13 -27.80 -10.19
C VAL A 54 11.97 -26.72 -9.51
N ALA A 55 12.38 -25.72 -10.29
CA ALA A 55 13.26 -24.65 -9.82
C ALA A 55 12.50 -23.60 -9.01
N TRP A 56 11.23 -23.37 -9.36
CA TRP A 56 10.35 -22.44 -8.66
C TRP A 56 8.88 -22.85 -8.87
N SER A 57 8.04 -22.61 -7.87
CA SER A 57 6.59 -22.74 -7.95
C SER A 57 5.96 -21.53 -7.27
N GLY A 58 4.87 -21.03 -7.84
CA GLY A 58 4.05 -19.99 -7.23
C GLY A 58 3.32 -20.48 -5.97
N ASP A 59 2.58 -19.56 -5.36
CA ASP A 59 1.90 -19.79 -4.07
C ASP A 59 0.62 -20.65 -4.16
N TRP A 60 0.30 -21.17 -5.35
CA TRP A 60 -0.88 -21.99 -5.58
C TRP A 60 -0.89 -23.25 -4.72
N GLN A 61 -2.01 -23.55 -4.04
CA GLN A 61 -2.18 -24.78 -3.24
C GLN A 61 -3.40 -25.61 -3.67
N ARG A 62 -4.45 -24.97 -4.17
CA ARG A 62 -5.71 -25.61 -4.57
C ARG A 62 -6.44 -24.80 -5.64
N LEU A 63 -7.44 -25.43 -6.26
CA LEU A 63 -8.28 -24.81 -7.27
C LEU A 63 -8.87 -23.47 -6.80
N GLY A 64 -8.66 -22.42 -7.59
CA GLY A 64 -9.11 -21.06 -7.30
C GLY A 64 -8.09 -20.20 -6.55
N ASP A 65 -6.99 -20.76 -6.05
CA ASP A 65 -5.86 -19.96 -5.57
C ASP A 65 -5.14 -19.28 -6.74
N ARG A 66 -4.51 -18.14 -6.45
CA ARG A 66 -3.74 -17.36 -7.42
C ARG A 66 -2.35 -17.96 -7.68
N GLY A 67 -1.73 -17.60 -8.80
CA GLY A 67 -0.31 -17.87 -9.07
C GLY A 67 -0.01 -19.32 -9.45
N ASP A 68 -0.88 -19.95 -10.23
CA ASP A 68 -0.72 -21.33 -10.74
C ASP A 68 0.34 -21.44 -11.83
N ILE A 69 1.59 -21.14 -11.48
CA ILE A 69 2.75 -21.14 -12.40
C ILE A 69 3.92 -21.83 -11.71
N ALA A 70 4.63 -22.67 -12.45
CA ALA A 70 5.90 -23.24 -12.04
C ALA A 70 6.94 -23.08 -13.15
N VAL A 71 8.21 -23.01 -12.72
CA VAL A 71 9.38 -22.95 -13.58
C VAL A 71 10.18 -24.22 -13.37
N LEU A 72 10.49 -24.89 -14.48
CA LEU A 72 11.32 -26.08 -14.50
C LEU A 72 12.70 -25.74 -15.06
N GLU A 73 13.72 -26.36 -14.50
CA GLU A 73 15.10 -26.30 -15.01
C GLU A 73 15.51 -27.69 -15.52
N LEU A 74 15.81 -27.75 -16.82
CA LEU A 74 16.32 -28.94 -17.52
C LEU A 74 17.71 -29.30 -17.02
N GLU A 75 18.00 -30.60 -16.86
CA GLU A 75 19.34 -31.06 -16.47
C GLU A 75 20.40 -30.83 -17.58
N ALA A 76 19.99 -30.62 -18.82
CA ALA A 76 20.87 -30.27 -19.93
C ALA A 76 20.23 -29.22 -20.86
N PRO A 77 21.01 -28.28 -21.42
CA PRO A 77 20.49 -27.26 -22.33
C PRO A 77 20.01 -27.88 -23.64
N LEU A 78 18.88 -27.40 -24.15
CA LEU A 78 18.31 -27.82 -25.42
C LEU A 78 18.66 -26.81 -26.51
N SER A 79 19.11 -27.31 -27.67
CA SER A 79 19.41 -26.48 -28.85
C SER A 79 18.17 -26.20 -29.72
N VAL A 80 17.05 -25.91 -29.06
CA VAL A 80 15.78 -25.56 -29.70
C VAL A 80 15.49 -24.09 -29.41
N PRO A 81 15.02 -23.30 -30.40
CA PRO A 81 14.60 -21.93 -30.15
C PRO A 81 13.48 -21.87 -29.10
N ALA A 82 13.63 -20.99 -28.11
CA ALA A 82 12.59 -20.72 -27.13
C ALA A 82 11.29 -20.23 -27.78
N CYS A 83 10.19 -20.29 -27.03
CA CYS A 83 8.92 -19.76 -27.49
C CYS A 83 9.00 -18.24 -27.73
N PRO A 84 8.41 -17.72 -28.82
CA PRO A 84 8.33 -16.29 -29.03
C PRO A 84 7.13 -15.73 -28.27
N PHE A 85 7.36 -14.83 -27.32
CA PHE A 85 6.29 -14.17 -26.58
C PHE A 85 5.68 -13.01 -27.37
N ALA A 86 4.37 -12.83 -27.22
CA ALA A 86 3.67 -11.67 -27.76
C ALA A 86 3.97 -10.39 -26.97
N PRO A 87 3.87 -9.21 -27.60
CA PRO A 87 3.73 -7.95 -26.90
C PRO A 87 2.54 -7.99 -25.91
N LEU A 88 2.70 -7.35 -24.75
CA LEU A 88 1.69 -7.36 -23.68
C LEU A 88 0.37 -6.67 -24.09
N ASP A 89 0.38 -5.84 -25.12
CA ASP A 89 -0.80 -5.16 -25.65
C ASP A 89 -1.58 -5.99 -26.69
N MET A 90 -1.12 -7.20 -27.04
CA MET A 90 -1.73 -8.02 -28.10
C MET A 90 -3.19 -8.36 -27.80
N LEU A 91 -3.53 -8.61 -26.52
CA LEU A 91 -4.89 -8.91 -26.07
C LEU A 91 -5.67 -7.66 -25.61
N ARG A 92 -5.13 -6.43 -25.81
CA ARG A 92 -5.88 -5.20 -25.53
C ARG A 92 -6.91 -4.93 -26.65
N PRO A 93 -8.13 -4.47 -26.30
CA PRO A 93 -9.16 -4.14 -27.26
C PRO A 93 -8.62 -3.17 -28.32
N ARG A 94 -8.83 -3.54 -29.58
CA ARG A 94 -8.64 -2.65 -30.71
C ARG A 94 -9.99 -2.40 -31.35
N ASP A 95 -10.23 -1.18 -31.81
CA ASP A 95 -11.47 -0.82 -32.50
C ASP A 95 -11.80 -1.86 -33.59
N GLY A 96 -12.92 -2.55 -33.42
CA GLY A 96 -13.42 -3.55 -34.37
C GLY A 96 -13.05 -5.02 -34.10
N ARG A 97 -12.24 -5.36 -33.09
CA ARG A 97 -11.97 -6.77 -32.71
C ARG A 97 -12.64 -7.12 -31.39
N ALA A 98 -13.81 -7.77 -31.47
CA ALA A 98 -14.57 -8.21 -30.30
C ALA A 98 -14.02 -9.49 -29.65
N THR A 99 -13.37 -10.37 -30.43
CA THR A 99 -12.86 -11.67 -29.97
C THR A 99 -11.52 -12.02 -30.62
N TYR A 100 -10.71 -12.78 -29.89
CA TYR A 100 -9.42 -13.31 -30.34
C TYR A 100 -9.54 -14.81 -30.58
N GLU A 101 -9.29 -15.24 -31.81
CA GLU A 101 -9.04 -16.65 -32.13
C GLU A 101 -7.58 -16.99 -31.82
N LEU A 102 -7.38 -17.98 -30.96
CA LEU A 102 -6.11 -18.45 -30.43
C LEU A 102 -6.03 -19.97 -30.60
N ARG A 103 -4.85 -20.56 -30.37
CA ARG A 103 -4.66 -22.01 -30.33
C ARG A 103 -3.86 -22.45 -29.12
N ALA A 104 -4.11 -23.68 -28.69
CA ALA A 104 -3.26 -24.40 -27.76
C ALA A 104 -2.95 -25.80 -28.32
N LEU A 105 -1.81 -26.37 -27.90
CA LEU A 105 -1.46 -27.77 -28.14
C LEU A 105 -1.20 -28.44 -26.79
N GLY A 106 -2.01 -29.44 -26.46
CA GLY A 106 -1.88 -30.25 -25.25
C GLY A 106 -1.63 -31.72 -25.57
N PHE A 107 -1.43 -32.52 -24.53
CA PHE A 107 -1.08 -33.93 -24.62
C PHE A 107 -2.05 -34.82 -23.82
N PRO A 108 -3.35 -34.83 -24.18
CA PRO A 108 -4.33 -35.65 -23.49
C PRO A 108 -4.17 -37.13 -23.79
N PHE A 109 -4.92 -37.96 -23.07
CA PHE A 109 -4.95 -39.40 -23.26
C PHE A 109 -5.23 -39.80 -24.72
N GLY A 110 -4.44 -40.73 -25.26
CA GLY A 110 -4.51 -41.15 -26.67
C GLY A 110 -3.80 -40.22 -27.66
N HIS A 111 -3.24 -39.09 -27.19
CA HIS A 111 -2.49 -38.13 -27.98
C HIS A 111 -1.17 -37.72 -27.30
N GLU A 112 -0.62 -38.56 -26.43
CA GLU A 112 0.51 -38.24 -25.58
C GLU A 112 1.82 -38.04 -26.37
N ASP A 113 1.97 -38.69 -27.52
CA ASP A 113 3.22 -38.68 -28.29
C ASP A 113 3.34 -37.46 -29.22
N VAL A 114 2.24 -37.06 -29.85
CA VAL A 114 2.20 -36.00 -30.87
C VAL A 114 1.45 -34.75 -30.43
N GLY A 115 0.60 -34.86 -29.41
CA GLY A 115 -0.31 -33.82 -28.96
C GLY A 115 -1.50 -33.59 -29.89
N THR A 116 -2.44 -32.78 -29.43
CA THR A 116 -3.63 -32.37 -30.18
C THR A 116 -3.85 -30.87 -30.06
N HIS A 117 -4.38 -30.25 -31.10
CA HIS A 117 -4.65 -28.81 -31.12
C HIS A 117 -6.08 -28.52 -30.68
N VAL A 118 -6.31 -27.34 -30.13
CA VAL A 118 -7.65 -26.76 -29.98
C VAL A 118 -7.63 -25.31 -30.45
N THR A 119 -8.74 -24.87 -31.03
CA THR A 119 -8.99 -23.46 -31.35
C THR A 119 -9.79 -22.87 -30.20
N LEU A 120 -9.33 -21.72 -29.69
CA LEU A 120 -9.82 -21.07 -28.49
C LEU A 120 -10.29 -19.66 -28.85
N HIS A 121 -11.43 -19.22 -28.31
CA HIS A 121 -11.89 -17.85 -28.41
C HIS A 121 -11.86 -17.19 -27.02
N THR A 122 -11.41 -15.94 -26.97
CA THR A 122 -11.42 -15.13 -25.74
C THR A 122 -11.57 -13.64 -26.07
N SER A 123 -11.79 -12.82 -25.05
CA SER A 123 -11.91 -11.36 -25.13
C SER A 123 -11.57 -10.73 -23.77
N GLN A 124 -11.13 -9.46 -23.75
CA GLN A 124 -10.61 -8.83 -22.52
C GLN A 124 -11.69 -8.65 -21.44
N ASP A 125 -12.96 -8.48 -21.83
CA ASP A 125 -14.12 -8.39 -20.94
C ASP A 125 -14.42 -9.70 -20.18
N ARG A 126 -13.73 -10.78 -20.53
CA ARG A 126 -13.79 -12.08 -19.85
C ARG A 126 -12.67 -12.29 -18.81
N LEU A 127 -12.05 -11.20 -18.35
CA LEU A 127 -11.11 -11.24 -17.24
C LEU A 127 -11.85 -11.57 -15.94
N GLN A 128 -11.47 -12.68 -15.32
CA GLN A 128 -12.04 -13.19 -14.08
C GLN A 128 -11.00 -13.09 -12.95
N GLY A 129 -11.44 -12.54 -11.81
CA GLY A 129 -10.62 -12.47 -10.60
C GLY A 129 -9.31 -11.68 -10.75
N GLU A 130 -9.22 -10.79 -11.75
CA GLU A 130 -8.02 -10.04 -12.14
C GLU A 130 -6.82 -10.92 -12.56
N GLU A 131 -7.03 -12.20 -12.82
CA GLU A 131 -5.97 -13.18 -13.02
C GLU A 131 -6.14 -14.01 -14.28
N TRP A 132 -7.34 -14.53 -14.52
CA TRP A 132 -7.63 -15.47 -15.58
C TRP A 132 -8.43 -14.84 -16.71
N LEU A 133 -8.13 -15.17 -17.96
CA LEU A 133 -9.05 -14.95 -19.07
C LEU A 133 -9.82 -16.24 -19.35
N GLU A 134 -11.14 -16.14 -19.39
CA GLU A 134 -11.98 -17.26 -19.84
C GLU A 134 -11.80 -17.49 -21.34
N MET A 135 -11.79 -18.76 -21.73
CA MET A 135 -11.74 -19.19 -23.12
C MET A 135 -12.85 -20.19 -23.43
N ASP A 136 -13.42 -20.11 -24.62
CA ASP A 136 -14.29 -21.14 -25.18
C ASP A 136 -13.61 -21.89 -26.33
N VAL A 137 -13.87 -23.19 -26.44
CA VAL A 137 -13.34 -24.02 -27.52
C VAL A 137 -14.27 -23.94 -28.74
N ALA A 138 -13.71 -23.65 -29.90
CA ALA A 138 -14.47 -23.58 -31.14
C ALA A 138 -15.09 -24.96 -31.48
N GLN A 139 -16.41 -25.05 -31.39
CA GLN A 139 -17.19 -26.31 -31.51
C GLN A 139 -17.15 -26.96 -32.91
N ALA A 140 -16.57 -26.29 -33.91
CA ALA A 140 -16.44 -26.82 -35.27
C ALA A 140 -15.38 -27.94 -35.39
N HIS A 141 -14.48 -28.04 -34.42
CA HIS A 141 -13.46 -29.08 -34.35
C HIS A 141 -13.87 -30.07 -33.25
N LEU A 142 -13.90 -31.37 -33.52
CA LEU A 142 -14.28 -32.43 -32.54
C LEU A 142 -13.31 -32.56 -31.34
N GLN A 143 -12.42 -31.58 -31.14
CA GLN A 143 -11.39 -31.52 -30.11
C GLN A 143 -11.88 -30.68 -28.93
N ARG A 144 -11.44 -31.02 -27.72
CA ARG A 144 -11.83 -30.38 -26.46
C ARG A 144 -10.61 -30.15 -25.59
N LEU A 145 -10.71 -29.22 -24.64
CA LEU A 145 -9.77 -29.16 -23.53
C LEU A 145 -9.99 -30.37 -22.64
N ASP A 146 -8.89 -30.99 -22.20
CA ASP A 146 -8.90 -32.18 -21.36
C ASP A 146 -7.65 -32.21 -20.48
N GLU A 147 -7.56 -33.18 -19.57
CA GLU A 147 -6.34 -33.46 -18.81
C GLU A 147 -5.15 -33.60 -19.77
N GLY A 148 -4.02 -32.93 -19.48
CA GLY A 148 -2.87 -32.84 -20.38
C GLY A 148 -2.76 -31.53 -21.17
N PHE A 149 -3.77 -30.65 -21.13
CA PHE A 149 -3.67 -29.27 -21.65
C PHE A 149 -3.13 -28.25 -20.63
N SER A 150 -3.23 -28.52 -19.33
CA SER A 150 -2.70 -27.62 -18.30
C SER A 150 -1.22 -27.33 -18.54
N GLY A 151 -0.84 -26.06 -18.56
CA GLY A 151 0.51 -25.60 -18.88
C GLY A 151 0.83 -25.50 -20.37
N ALA A 152 -0.13 -25.77 -21.26
CA ALA A 152 0.06 -25.57 -22.70
C ALA A 152 0.14 -24.07 -23.03
N ALA A 153 0.99 -23.71 -23.99
CA ALA A 153 1.01 -22.36 -24.51
C ALA A 153 -0.29 -22.03 -25.24
N VAL A 154 -0.86 -20.87 -24.95
CA VAL A 154 -1.88 -20.23 -25.78
C VAL A 154 -1.19 -19.24 -26.71
N TYR A 155 -1.41 -19.36 -28.01
CA TYR A 155 -0.72 -18.55 -29.02
C TYR A 155 -1.65 -18.10 -30.15
N ASP A 156 -1.28 -16.99 -30.79
CA ASP A 156 -1.93 -16.53 -32.02
C ASP A 156 -1.55 -17.45 -33.19
N PRO A 157 -2.51 -18.11 -33.87
CA PRO A 157 -2.20 -19.03 -34.97
C PRO A 157 -1.57 -18.34 -36.18
N VAL A 158 -1.74 -17.02 -36.35
CA VAL A 158 -1.19 -16.27 -37.49
C VAL A 158 0.29 -15.97 -37.28
N THR A 159 0.65 -15.39 -36.14
CA THR A 159 2.03 -14.98 -35.84
C THR A 159 2.85 -16.06 -35.14
N GLY A 160 2.19 -17.02 -34.49
CA GLY A 160 2.82 -18.02 -33.63
C GLY A 160 3.28 -17.49 -32.27
N LEU A 161 2.96 -16.23 -31.94
CA LEU A 161 3.36 -15.60 -30.68
C LEU A 161 2.51 -16.10 -29.52
N VAL A 162 3.17 -16.44 -28.41
CA VAL A 162 2.54 -16.91 -27.17
C VAL A 162 1.95 -15.74 -26.42
N VAL A 163 0.67 -15.81 -26.07
CA VAL A 163 -0.08 -14.78 -25.32
C VAL A 163 -0.42 -15.21 -23.89
N GLY A 164 -0.17 -16.47 -23.54
CA GLY A 164 -0.39 -16.98 -22.20
C GLY A 164 -0.27 -18.49 -22.09
N LEU A 165 -0.83 -19.03 -21.02
CA LEU A 165 -0.74 -20.43 -20.60
C LEU A 165 -2.13 -20.95 -20.25
N VAL A 166 -2.52 -22.14 -20.73
CA VAL A 166 -3.74 -22.82 -20.28
C VAL A 166 -3.58 -23.17 -18.81
N ALA A 167 -4.51 -22.72 -17.97
CA ALA A 167 -4.46 -22.92 -16.52
C ALA A 167 -5.44 -23.99 -16.06
N ASP A 168 -6.65 -23.99 -16.59
CA ASP A 168 -7.68 -24.93 -16.16
C ASP A 168 -8.77 -25.09 -17.25
N ALA A 169 -9.56 -26.16 -17.14
CA ALA A 169 -10.69 -26.44 -18.00
C ALA A 169 -11.86 -27.01 -17.19
N VAL A 170 -13.09 -26.73 -17.61
CA VAL A 170 -14.27 -27.40 -17.05
C VAL A 170 -14.27 -28.84 -17.55
N LEU A 171 -14.00 -29.80 -16.67
CA LEU A 171 -13.89 -31.23 -17.02
C LEU A 171 -15.15 -32.06 -16.71
N GLY A 172 -16.27 -31.43 -16.34
CA GLY A 172 -17.53 -32.13 -16.05
C GLY A 172 -18.78 -31.33 -16.37
N GLY A 173 -19.90 -32.04 -16.59
CA GLY A 173 -21.19 -31.44 -16.95
C GLY A 173 -21.33 -31.12 -18.44
N GLU A 174 -22.36 -30.36 -18.80
CA GLU A 174 -22.71 -30.07 -20.21
C GLU A 174 -21.65 -29.26 -20.96
N GLN A 175 -20.82 -28.50 -20.26
CA GLN A 175 -19.75 -27.66 -20.81
C GLN A 175 -18.36 -28.35 -20.79
N GLN A 176 -18.33 -29.66 -20.54
CA GLN A 176 -17.08 -30.42 -20.40
C GLN A 176 -16.17 -30.27 -21.62
N GLY A 177 -15.01 -29.66 -21.38
CA GLY A 177 -13.94 -29.44 -22.34
C GLY A 177 -14.20 -28.31 -23.34
N TYR A 178 -15.30 -27.56 -23.18
CA TYR A 178 -15.63 -26.41 -24.03
C TYR A 178 -15.37 -25.06 -23.37
N LEU A 179 -15.21 -25.03 -22.05
CA LEU A 179 -14.88 -23.83 -21.29
C LEU A 179 -13.57 -24.05 -20.53
N GLY A 180 -12.68 -23.06 -20.55
CA GLY A 180 -11.46 -23.09 -19.78
C GLY A 180 -10.96 -21.71 -19.40
N ARG A 181 -9.78 -21.67 -18.80
CA ARG A 181 -9.11 -20.46 -18.34
C ARG A 181 -7.65 -20.46 -18.74
N MET A 182 -7.13 -19.30 -19.11
CA MET A 182 -5.69 -19.07 -19.29
C MET A 182 -5.18 -18.02 -18.33
N LEU A 183 -3.89 -18.14 -18.01
CA LEU A 183 -3.08 -17.07 -17.46
C LEU A 183 -2.45 -16.28 -18.63
N PRO A 184 -2.86 -15.01 -18.86
CA PRO A 184 -2.20 -14.16 -19.83
C PRO A 184 -0.79 -13.73 -19.36
N LEU A 185 0.06 -13.28 -20.28
CA LEU A 185 1.46 -12.92 -19.97
C LEU A 185 1.60 -11.83 -18.88
N ASP A 186 0.68 -10.87 -18.83
CA ASP A 186 0.64 -9.82 -17.80
C ASP A 186 0.38 -10.39 -16.41
N THR A 187 -0.44 -11.44 -16.31
CA THR A 187 -0.59 -12.22 -15.08
C THR A 187 0.68 -13.01 -14.77
N ILE A 188 1.23 -13.75 -15.73
CA ILE A 188 2.39 -14.62 -15.48
C ILE A 188 3.56 -13.82 -14.90
N ARG A 189 3.89 -12.67 -15.49
CA ARG A 189 5.01 -11.83 -15.02
C ARG A 189 4.78 -11.16 -13.67
N ARG A 190 3.53 -11.09 -13.16
CA ARG A 190 3.24 -10.61 -11.78
C ARG A 190 3.64 -11.64 -10.73
N HIS A 191 3.59 -12.93 -11.08
CA HIS A 191 3.99 -14.03 -10.20
C HIS A 191 5.45 -14.44 -10.42
N TRP A 192 5.91 -14.46 -11.67
CA TRP A 192 7.28 -14.79 -12.04
C TRP A 192 7.94 -13.62 -12.78
N GLU A 193 8.57 -12.73 -12.01
CA GLU A 193 9.13 -11.46 -12.51
C GLU A 193 10.23 -11.65 -13.56
N GLU A 194 10.87 -12.82 -13.62
CA GLU A 194 11.92 -13.07 -14.62
C GLU A 194 11.36 -13.17 -16.05
N LEU A 195 10.05 -13.38 -16.22
CA LEU A 195 9.41 -13.30 -17.53
C LEU A 195 9.67 -11.93 -18.17
N ASP A 196 9.76 -10.86 -17.39
CA ASP A 196 10.08 -9.54 -17.94
C ASP A 196 11.39 -9.57 -18.72
N ASP A 197 12.40 -10.37 -18.35
CA ASP A 197 13.67 -10.44 -19.07
C ASP A 197 13.58 -11.06 -20.48
N LEU A 198 12.46 -11.70 -20.78
CA LEU A 198 12.16 -12.41 -22.03
C LEU A 198 11.16 -11.65 -22.92
N LEU A 199 10.49 -10.62 -22.37
CA LEU A 199 9.54 -9.79 -23.09
C LEU A 199 10.21 -8.61 -23.78
N GLU A 200 9.66 -8.17 -24.91
CA GLU A 200 9.98 -6.86 -25.47
C GLU A 200 9.17 -5.80 -24.72
N LEU A 201 9.85 -4.96 -23.92
CA LEU A 201 9.21 -3.86 -23.20
C LEU A 201 9.89 -2.55 -23.58
N ASP A 202 9.11 -1.58 -24.04
CA ASP A 202 9.60 -0.34 -24.64
C ASP A 202 10.23 0.62 -23.61
N TRP A 203 9.96 0.41 -22.32
CA TRP A 203 10.41 1.29 -21.25
C TRP A 203 11.83 1.01 -20.75
N LEU A 204 12.38 -0.18 -21.03
CA LEU A 204 13.77 -0.51 -20.70
C LEU A 204 14.25 -1.73 -21.52
N PRO A 205 15.37 -1.63 -22.26
CA PRO A 205 15.90 -2.74 -23.04
C PRO A 205 16.25 -3.96 -22.18
N SER A 206 16.19 -5.17 -22.77
CA SER A 206 16.26 -6.45 -22.05
C SER A 206 17.51 -6.62 -21.17
N ARG A 207 18.70 -6.24 -21.68
CA ARG A 207 19.96 -6.36 -20.94
C ARG A 207 20.04 -5.44 -19.72
N PRO A 208 19.88 -4.10 -19.82
CA PRO A 208 19.82 -3.23 -18.66
C PRO A 208 18.70 -3.62 -17.69
N ARG A 209 17.54 -4.04 -18.20
CA ARG A 209 16.40 -4.48 -17.38
C ARG A 209 16.74 -5.69 -16.51
N ARG A 210 17.31 -6.75 -17.11
CA ARG A 210 17.77 -7.94 -16.38
C ARG A 210 18.81 -7.62 -15.32
N GLU A 211 19.77 -6.76 -15.66
CA GLU A 211 20.78 -6.33 -14.70
C GLU A 211 20.16 -5.56 -13.53
N LEU A 212 19.18 -4.68 -13.79
CA LEU A 212 18.47 -3.92 -12.76
C LEU A 212 17.61 -4.83 -11.87
N ARG A 213 16.83 -5.74 -12.45
CA ARG A 213 16.01 -6.69 -11.70
C ARG A 213 16.85 -7.48 -10.70
N ARG A 214 18.01 -7.97 -11.14
CA ARG A 214 18.99 -8.67 -10.28
C ARG A 214 19.56 -7.81 -9.15
N VAL A 215 19.57 -6.48 -9.27
CA VAL A 215 19.96 -5.58 -8.15
C VAL A 215 19.01 -5.77 -6.96
N PHE A 216 17.73 -6.00 -7.24
CA PHE A 216 16.67 -6.11 -6.24
C PHE A 216 16.25 -7.55 -5.94
N GLU A 217 16.89 -8.52 -6.58
CA GLU A 217 16.73 -9.93 -6.26
C GLU A 217 17.06 -10.19 -4.78
N HIS A 218 16.12 -10.82 -4.07
CA HIS A 218 16.15 -11.06 -2.62
C HIS A 218 16.16 -9.82 -1.72
N VAL A 219 15.87 -8.62 -2.27
CA VAL A 219 15.63 -7.44 -1.44
C VAL A 219 14.20 -7.51 -0.92
N GLN A 220 14.05 -7.79 0.37
CA GLN A 220 12.77 -7.69 1.05
C GLN A 220 12.35 -6.23 1.11
N VAL A 221 11.15 -5.95 0.64
CA VAL A 221 10.63 -4.59 0.54
C VAL A 221 9.28 -4.56 1.23
N ASP A 222 9.15 -3.60 2.13
CA ASP A 222 7.87 -3.21 2.68
C ASP A 222 7.04 -2.50 1.60
N GLU A 223 5.83 -3.02 1.31
CA GLU A 223 4.90 -2.47 0.31
C GLU A 223 4.70 -0.96 0.50
N GLY A 224 4.56 -0.54 1.74
CA GLY A 224 4.43 0.84 2.15
C GLY A 224 5.60 1.71 1.70
N ARG A 225 6.83 1.25 1.93
CA ARG A 225 8.05 1.92 1.48
C ARG A 225 8.17 1.99 -0.04
N ALA A 226 7.75 0.94 -0.77
CA ALA A 226 7.70 0.98 -2.23
C ALA A 226 6.72 2.05 -2.73
N LYS A 227 5.51 2.09 -2.15
CA LYS A 227 4.50 3.13 -2.44
C LYS A 227 5.02 4.53 -2.14
N LEU A 228 5.67 4.71 -0.98
CA LEU A 228 6.27 5.99 -0.59
C LEU A 228 7.33 6.44 -1.59
N ALA A 229 8.21 5.54 -2.05
CA ALA A 229 9.23 5.86 -3.04
C ALA A 229 8.60 6.33 -4.37
N VAL A 230 7.53 5.67 -4.82
CA VAL A 230 6.79 6.09 -6.02
C VAL A 230 6.11 7.45 -5.80
N LYS A 231 5.40 7.67 -4.69
CA LYS A 231 4.75 8.96 -4.40
C LYS A 231 5.75 10.11 -4.29
N ARG A 232 6.92 9.89 -3.71
CA ARG A 232 7.98 10.91 -3.65
C ARG A 232 8.60 11.20 -5.02
N ALA A 233 8.80 10.19 -5.84
CA ALA A 233 9.30 10.37 -7.21
C ALA A 233 8.26 11.07 -8.11
N PHE A 234 6.96 10.91 -7.82
CA PHE A 234 5.85 11.45 -8.61
C PHE A 234 4.77 12.09 -7.72
N PRO A 235 5.04 13.23 -7.07
CA PRO A 235 4.12 13.85 -6.10
C PRO A 235 2.82 14.35 -6.72
N THR A 236 2.81 14.59 -8.03
CA THR A 236 1.61 14.99 -8.80
C THR A 236 0.75 13.80 -9.22
N PHE A 237 1.17 12.56 -8.95
CA PHE A 237 0.39 11.36 -9.26
C PHE A 237 -0.64 11.08 -8.17
N ILE A 238 -1.91 11.39 -8.48
CA ILE A 238 -3.01 11.38 -7.50
C ILE A 238 -3.73 10.02 -7.44
N ARG A 239 -3.61 9.16 -8.46
CA ARG A 239 -4.34 7.89 -8.48
C ARG A 239 -3.82 6.93 -7.38
N PRO A 240 -4.68 6.04 -6.85
CA PRO A 240 -4.23 4.99 -5.94
C PRO A 240 -3.15 4.12 -6.59
N LEU A 241 -2.09 3.83 -5.83
CA LEU A 241 -1.05 2.91 -6.27
C LEU A 241 -1.47 1.46 -6.01
N PRO A 242 -1.19 0.53 -6.95
CA PRO A 242 -1.43 -0.89 -6.71
C PRO A 242 -0.53 -1.39 -5.56
N PRO A 243 -0.87 -2.53 -4.94
CA PRO A 243 0.06 -3.19 -4.02
C PRO A 243 1.30 -3.65 -4.79
N PHE A 244 2.47 -3.44 -4.19
CA PHE A 244 3.76 -3.86 -4.73
C PHE A 244 4.29 -5.04 -3.93
N GLY A 245 4.32 -6.23 -4.54
CA GLY A 245 4.93 -7.43 -3.93
C GLY A 245 6.46 -7.42 -3.92
N SER A 246 7.10 -6.47 -4.62
CA SER A 246 8.54 -6.32 -4.70
C SER A 246 8.92 -4.89 -5.14
N VAL A 247 10.21 -4.52 -5.01
CA VAL A 247 10.72 -3.29 -5.67
C VAL A 247 10.60 -3.39 -7.18
N TRP A 248 10.81 -4.57 -7.76
CA TRP A 248 10.72 -4.74 -9.21
C TRP A 248 9.30 -4.46 -9.72
N ALA A 249 8.26 -4.86 -8.98
CA ALA A 249 6.89 -4.52 -9.28
C ALA A 249 6.65 -3.00 -9.33
N ALA A 250 7.27 -2.24 -8.41
CA ALA A 250 7.21 -0.77 -8.42
C ALA A 250 8.00 -0.17 -9.60
N ILE A 251 9.19 -0.70 -9.93
CA ILE A 251 9.99 -0.28 -11.09
C ILE A 251 9.23 -0.49 -12.39
N ARG A 252 8.63 -1.68 -12.55
CA ARG A 252 7.81 -2.05 -13.71
C ARG A 252 6.59 -1.14 -13.84
N PHE A 253 5.87 -0.90 -12.74
CA PHE A 253 4.76 0.06 -12.70
C PHE A 253 5.21 1.46 -13.15
N VAL A 254 6.34 1.97 -12.64
CA VAL A 254 6.85 3.28 -13.07
C VAL A 254 7.30 3.28 -14.52
N GLY A 255 7.92 2.20 -14.99
CA GLY A 255 8.33 2.06 -16.39
C GLY A 255 7.16 2.16 -17.37
N GLU A 256 6.02 1.59 -17.00
CA GLU A 256 4.85 1.40 -17.88
C GLU A 256 3.79 2.50 -17.72
N GLU A 257 3.53 2.95 -16.49
CA GLU A 257 2.38 3.81 -16.18
C GLU A 257 2.76 5.29 -15.99
N MET A 258 4.03 5.58 -15.69
CA MET A 258 4.48 6.97 -15.49
C MET A 258 5.05 7.56 -16.78
N THR A 259 4.90 8.87 -16.94
CA THR A 259 5.47 9.64 -18.05
C THR A 259 6.83 10.25 -17.68
N GLY A 260 7.64 10.58 -18.68
CA GLY A 260 8.95 11.23 -18.51
C GLY A 260 10.11 10.28 -18.79
N GLU A 261 11.15 10.77 -19.46
CA GLU A 261 12.32 9.95 -19.84
C GLU A 261 13.16 9.56 -18.61
N ASP A 262 13.17 10.42 -17.58
CA ASP A 262 13.91 10.23 -16.33
C ASP A 262 13.12 9.48 -15.24
N ARG A 263 11.92 8.96 -15.56
CA ARG A 263 10.99 8.35 -14.60
C ARG A 263 11.63 7.24 -13.75
N LEU A 264 12.42 6.37 -14.37
CA LEU A 264 13.13 5.31 -13.66
C LEU A 264 14.20 5.88 -12.71
N LEU A 265 14.93 6.91 -13.14
CA LEU A 265 15.96 7.54 -12.31
C LEU A 265 15.37 8.23 -11.09
N ARG A 266 14.22 8.92 -11.24
CA ARG A 266 13.50 9.52 -10.12
C ARG A 266 13.12 8.48 -9.06
N LEU A 267 12.53 7.36 -9.49
CA LEU A 267 12.20 6.26 -8.57
C LEU A 267 13.46 5.66 -7.94
N LEU A 268 14.49 5.37 -8.73
CA LEU A 268 15.72 4.75 -8.23
C LEU A 268 16.45 5.64 -7.21
N ARG A 269 16.39 6.98 -7.32
CA ARG A 269 16.92 7.90 -6.29
C ARG A 269 16.21 7.73 -4.95
N GLU A 270 14.88 7.66 -4.98
CA GLU A 270 14.07 7.44 -3.77
C GLU A 270 14.30 6.05 -3.16
N ILE A 271 14.39 5.01 -4.00
CA ILE A 271 14.71 3.66 -3.54
C ILE A 271 16.11 3.64 -2.93
N ARG A 272 17.13 4.20 -3.61
CA ARG A 272 18.52 4.25 -3.16
C ARG A 272 18.66 4.83 -1.75
N ALA A 273 17.90 5.88 -1.43
CA ALA A 273 17.91 6.50 -0.11
C ALA A 273 17.29 5.63 1.00
N SER A 274 16.49 4.64 0.64
CA SER A 274 15.72 3.81 1.59
C SER A 274 16.26 2.38 1.75
N VAL A 275 17.19 1.96 0.89
CA VAL A 275 17.78 0.61 0.92
C VAL A 275 19.15 0.57 1.61
N PRO A 276 19.62 -0.60 2.08
CA PRO A 276 20.96 -0.75 2.61
C PRO A 276 22.04 -0.28 1.62
N SER A 277 23.14 0.29 2.14
CA SER A 277 24.24 0.87 1.35
C SER A 277 24.80 -0.07 0.27
N ARG A 278 24.85 -1.38 0.55
CA ARG A 278 25.24 -2.42 -0.41
C ARG A 278 24.35 -2.46 -1.67
N ILE A 279 23.05 -2.27 -1.50
CA ILE A 279 22.08 -2.25 -2.60
C ILE A 279 22.19 -0.90 -3.31
N GLY A 280 22.28 0.20 -2.54
CA GLY A 280 22.54 1.53 -3.10
C GLY A 280 23.75 1.57 -4.04
N ALA A 281 24.88 0.95 -3.65
CA ALA A 281 26.07 0.87 -4.49
C ALA A 281 25.87 0.06 -5.80
N ARG A 282 25.02 -0.97 -5.77
CA ARG A 282 24.65 -1.74 -6.97
C ARG A 282 23.77 -0.92 -7.91
N ILE A 283 22.84 -0.11 -7.37
CA ILE A 283 22.06 0.87 -8.15
C ILE A 283 23.02 1.88 -8.79
N ASP A 284 23.96 2.44 -8.03
CA ASP A 284 24.95 3.41 -8.53
C ASP A 284 25.77 2.83 -9.69
N THR A 285 26.18 1.55 -9.57
CA THR A 285 26.92 0.84 -10.61
C THR A 285 26.08 0.67 -11.87
N TRP A 286 24.79 0.33 -11.70
CA TRP A 286 23.87 0.17 -12.82
C TRP A 286 23.64 1.50 -13.56
N VAL A 287 23.38 2.59 -12.83
CA VAL A 287 23.16 3.92 -13.41
C VAL A 287 24.38 4.40 -14.19
N ARG A 288 25.59 4.28 -13.62
CA ARG A 288 26.83 4.67 -14.32
C ARG A 288 27.07 3.89 -15.61
N ARG A 289 26.63 2.62 -15.66
CA ARG A 289 26.81 1.76 -16.83
C ARG A 289 25.81 2.07 -17.94
N TRP A 290 24.54 2.19 -17.59
CA TRP A 290 23.45 2.22 -18.57
C TRP A 290 22.92 3.62 -18.86
N VAL A 291 23.16 4.58 -17.96
CA VAL A 291 22.74 5.98 -18.12
C VAL A 291 23.89 6.94 -17.78
N PRO A 292 25.05 6.82 -18.47
CA PRO A 292 26.27 7.55 -18.11
C PRO A 292 26.11 9.08 -18.20
N GLN A 293 25.22 9.57 -19.05
CA GLN A 293 24.96 11.01 -19.23
C GLN A 293 24.35 11.64 -17.97
N GLU A 294 23.52 10.90 -17.25
CA GLU A 294 22.82 11.34 -16.03
C GLU A 294 23.64 11.06 -14.75
N ALA A 295 24.78 10.35 -14.88
CA ALA A 295 25.58 9.92 -13.74
C ALA A 295 26.25 11.09 -12.99
N ALA A 296 26.43 12.25 -13.64
CA ALA A 296 26.97 13.44 -13.00
C ALA A 296 26.04 13.98 -11.91
N ASP A 297 24.74 14.04 -12.20
CA ASP A 297 23.71 14.59 -11.30
C ASP A 297 23.02 13.50 -10.46
N TRP A 298 23.47 12.24 -10.58
CA TRP A 298 22.89 11.11 -9.86
C TRP A 298 23.08 11.21 -8.33
N GLY A 299 24.21 11.79 -7.89
CA GLY A 299 24.56 11.91 -6.48
C GLY A 299 23.79 13.01 -5.72
N GLU A 300 23.16 13.93 -6.46
CA GLU A 300 22.41 15.04 -5.86
C GLU A 300 21.06 14.57 -5.32
N PRO A 301 20.70 14.90 -4.07
CA PRO A 301 19.38 14.62 -3.52
C PRO A 301 18.29 15.29 -4.37
N LEU A 302 17.13 14.62 -4.52
CA LEU A 302 15.96 15.28 -5.09
C LEU A 302 15.54 16.43 -4.17
N ALA A 303 15.34 17.62 -4.75
CA ALA A 303 14.88 18.79 -4.00
C ALA A 303 13.50 18.50 -3.38
N ARG A 304 13.36 18.73 -2.07
CA ARG A 304 12.12 18.53 -1.33
C ARG A 304 11.60 19.86 -0.77
N PRO A 305 10.28 20.09 -0.79
CA PRO A 305 9.68 21.32 -0.27
C PRO A 305 9.76 21.47 1.27
N GLY A 306 10.14 20.42 2.01
CA GLY A 306 10.29 20.46 3.47
C GLY A 306 10.89 19.17 4.06
N PRO A 307 11.15 19.13 5.38
CA PRO A 307 11.57 17.90 6.05
C PRO A 307 10.46 16.85 5.94
N PRO A 308 10.80 15.56 5.75
CA PRO A 308 9.81 14.50 5.69
C PRO A 308 9.14 14.37 7.05
N THR A 309 7.80 14.40 7.07
CA THR A 309 7.03 14.26 8.32
C THR A 309 6.28 12.94 8.36
N GLY A 310 6.41 12.25 9.48
CA GLY A 310 5.70 11.02 9.79
C GLY A 310 4.54 11.25 10.77
N SER A 311 3.54 10.39 10.70
CA SER A 311 2.46 10.33 11.67
C SER A 311 2.18 8.89 12.00
N VAL A 312 2.00 8.58 13.29
CA VAL A 312 1.34 7.35 13.70
C VAL A 312 -0.07 7.70 14.14
N MET A 313 -1.05 7.32 13.34
CA MET A 313 -2.46 7.59 13.58
C MET A 313 -3.08 6.42 14.34
N VAL A 314 -3.62 6.70 15.52
CA VAL A 314 -4.36 5.77 16.35
C VAL A 314 -5.85 6.08 16.19
N ARG A 315 -6.57 5.18 15.51
CA ARG A 315 -8.01 5.32 15.25
C ARG A 315 -8.83 4.43 16.16
N LEU A 316 -9.86 5.01 16.77
CA LEU A 316 -10.84 4.30 17.61
C LEU A 316 -12.25 4.55 17.07
N ASP A 317 -12.83 3.56 16.39
CA ASP A 317 -14.18 3.68 15.83
C ASP A 317 -15.22 3.03 16.75
N PRO A 318 -16.32 3.73 17.14
CA PRO A 318 -17.45 3.11 17.83
C PRO A 318 -18.11 2.04 16.98
N MET A 319 -18.26 0.84 17.53
CA MET A 319 -19.05 -0.21 16.90
C MET A 319 -20.54 -0.01 17.17
N THR A 320 -21.38 -0.28 16.17
CA THR A 320 -22.85 -0.15 16.29
C THR A 320 -23.48 -1.10 17.31
N ARG A 321 -22.77 -2.17 17.73
CA ARG A 321 -23.24 -3.15 18.72
C ARG A 321 -22.21 -3.42 19.82
N GLY A 322 -22.63 -3.16 21.06
CA GLY A 322 -21.81 -3.29 22.27
C GLY A 322 -20.89 -2.09 22.45
N ALA A 323 -20.61 -1.70 23.70
CA ALA A 323 -19.75 -0.56 24.05
C ALA A 323 -18.25 -0.78 23.73
N SER A 324 -17.96 -1.45 22.62
CA SER A 324 -16.63 -1.77 22.10
C SER A 324 -16.24 -0.81 20.98
N LEU A 325 -14.94 -0.61 20.84
CA LEU A 325 -14.32 0.20 19.80
C LEU A 325 -13.56 -0.73 18.86
N GLU A 326 -13.39 -0.33 17.61
CA GLU A 326 -12.41 -0.90 16.69
C GLU A 326 -11.13 -0.04 16.73
N LEU A 327 -10.00 -0.67 17.05
CA LEU A 327 -8.68 -0.04 17.07
C LEU A 327 -7.92 -0.34 15.80
N THR A 328 -7.47 0.70 15.11
CA THR A 328 -6.48 0.62 14.02
C THR A 328 -5.32 1.56 14.33
N VAL A 329 -4.08 1.11 14.12
CA VAL A 329 -2.89 1.96 14.22
C VAL A 329 -2.17 1.94 12.88
N CYS A 330 -2.09 3.07 12.19
CA CYS A 330 -1.40 3.17 10.91
C CYS A 330 -0.26 4.18 10.95
N THR A 331 0.78 3.90 10.17
CA THR A 331 1.88 4.83 9.93
C THR A 331 1.70 5.50 8.58
N VAL A 332 1.76 6.82 8.57
CA VAL A 332 1.65 7.65 7.37
C VAL A 332 2.91 8.52 7.26
N VAL A 333 3.56 8.53 6.11
CA VAL A 333 4.71 9.39 5.83
C VAL A 333 4.44 10.13 4.53
N ASP A 334 4.53 11.46 4.55
CA ASP A 334 4.23 12.33 3.40
C ASP A 334 2.87 11.97 2.74
N GLY A 335 1.84 11.74 3.56
CA GLY A 335 0.48 11.35 3.12
C GLY A 335 0.32 9.90 2.65
N THR A 336 1.41 9.13 2.57
CA THR A 336 1.40 7.73 2.13
C THR A 336 1.36 6.79 3.32
N GLN A 337 0.37 5.88 3.37
CA GLN A 337 0.36 4.83 4.39
C GLN A 337 1.49 3.83 4.12
N ILE A 338 2.37 3.66 5.11
CA ILE A 338 3.52 2.75 5.02
C ILE A 338 3.46 1.57 5.99
N GLY A 339 2.44 1.49 6.84
CA GLY A 339 2.27 0.38 7.77
C GLY A 339 0.94 0.45 8.51
N GLN A 340 0.43 -0.71 8.94
CA GLN A 340 -0.81 -0.80 9.70
C GLN A 340 -0.80 -2.02 10.62
N THR A 341 -1.35 -1.86 11.82
CA THR A 341 -1.76 -2.94 12.71
C THR A 341 -3.27 -2.81 13.00
N GLY A 342 -3.98 -3.94 12.99
CA GLY A 342 -5.44 -4.00 13.13
C GLY A 342 -6.18 -4.03 11.77
N PRO A 343 -7.52 -4.01 11.78
CA PRO A 343 -8.40 -3.65 12.89
C PRO A 343 -8.50 -4.71 13.99
N VAL A 344 -8.64 -4.29 15.25
CA VAL A 344 -8.91 -5.18 16.40
C VAL A 344 -10.02 -4.60 17.26
N ARG A 345 -10.99 -5.44 17.64
CA ARG A 345 -12.04 -5.05 18.58
C ARG A 345 -11.50 -4.94 20.00
N VAL A 346 -11.73 -3.80 20.66
CA VAL A 346 -11.28 -3.50 22.02
C VAL A 346 -12.41 -2.93 22.88
N ARG A 347 -12.34 -3.15 24.20
CA ARG A 347 -13.21 -2.46 25.17
C ARG A 347 -12.52 -1.19 25.67
N ARG A 348 -13.29 -0.24 26.23
CA ARG A 348 -12.76 1.04 26.72
C ARG A 348 -11.62 0.87 27.76
N ASP A 349 -11.75 -0.10 28.67
CA ASP A 349 -10.73 -0.42 29.68
C ASP A 349 -9.42 -0.99 29.09
N GLN A 350 -9.47 -1.51 27.86
CA GLN A 350 -8.33 -2.14 27.18
C GLN A 350 -7.62 -1.21 26.18
N VAL A 351 -8.20 -0.05 25.87
CA VAL A 351 -7.71 0.86 24.82
C VAL A 351 -6.24 1.19 25.03
N ARG A 352 -5.88 1.67 26.23
CA ARG A 352 -4.50 2.08 26.53
C ARG A 352 -3.51 0.95 26.24
N THR A 353 -3.69 -0.21 26.86
CA THR A 353 -2.74 -1.34 26.71
C THR A 353 -2.61 -1.80 25.27
N LYS A 354 -3.72 -1.82 24.51
CA LYS A 354 -3.73 -2.22 23.10
C LYS A 354 -3.06 -1.19 22.20
N VAL A 355 -3.30 0.11 22.44
CA VAL A 355 -2.61 1.19 21.73
C VAL A 355 -1.11 1.13 21.98
N GLU A 356 -0.67 1.03 23.24
CA GLU A 356 0.76 0.98 23.59
C GLU A 356 1.47 -0.22 22.93
N THR A 357 0.76 -1.36 22.75
CA THR A 357 1.28 -2.55 22.08
C THR A 357 1.39 -2.35 20.56
N HIS A 358 0.30 -1.95 19.90
CA HIS A 358 0.31 -1.76 18.44
C HIS A 358 1.17 -0.58 18.00
N LEU A 359 1.31 0.45 18.84
CA LEU A 359 2.24 1.54 18.59
C LEU A 359 3.69 1.05 18.50
N ALA A 360 4.10 0.13 19.38
CA ALA A 360 5.45 -0.42 19.39
C ALA A 360 5.81 -1.12 18.06
N GLU A 361 4.83 -1.77 17.42
CA GLU A 361 4.99 -2.42 16.12
C GLU A 361 5.27 -1.42 14.98
N GLN A 362 4.72 -0.20 15.10
CA GLN A 362 4.82 0.86 14.10
C GLN A 362 6.06 1.74 14.24
N MET A 363 6.76 1.72 15.38
CA MET A 363 7.91 2.61 15.66
C MET A 363 9.04 2.52 14.62
N ARG A 364 9.31 1.32 14.09
CA ARG A 364 10.33 1.14 13.04
C ARG A 364 10.02 1.88 11.74
N ASN A 365 8.75 2.19 11.49
CA ASN A 365 8.33 2.86 10.26
C ASN A 365 8.52 4.39 10.34
N VAL A 366 8.53 4.96 11.54
CA VAL A 366 8.65 6.43 11.74
C VAL A 366 10.01 6.90 12.28
N HIS A 367 10.88 5.99 12.69
CA HIS A 367 12.11 6.36 13.42
C HIS A 367 13.08 7.29 12.66
N ASP A 368 13.07 7.23 11.33
CA ASP A 368 13.92 8.06 10.44
C ASP A 368 13.28 9.42 10.10
N PHE A 369 12.10 9.73 10.65
CA PHE A 369 11.31 10.92 10.29
C PHE A 369 11.06 11.81 11.50
N GLU A 370 10.82 13.10 11.26
CA GLU A 370 10.18 13.93 12.28
C GLU A 370 8.72 13.52 12.36
N TRP A 371 8.27 12.98 13.50
CA TRP A 371 6.96 12.35 13.57
C TRP A 371 6.12 12.75 14.78
N MET A 372 4.80 12.54 14.64
CA MET A 372 3.80 12.84 15.67
C MET A 372 2.80 11.70 15.87
N LEU A 373 2.13 11.70 17.02
CA LEU A 373 1.00 10.84 17.35
C LEU A 373 -0.31 11.57 17.10
N GLU A 374 -1.18 10.97 16.30
CA GLU A 374 -2.51 11.49 16.00
C GLU A 374 -3.58 10.54 16.54
N PHE A 375 -4.28 10.94 17.61
CA PHE A 375 -5.40 10.19 18.17
C PHE A 375 -6.70 10.61 17.49
N VAL A 376 -7.19 9.78 16.58
CA VAL A 376 -8.46 9.95 15.87
C VAL A 376 -9.55 9.22 16.65
N VAL A 377 -10.37 9.97 17.39
CA VAL A 377 -11.28 9.40 18.37
C VAL A 377 -12.68 10.03 18.32
N PRO A 378 -13.72 9.33 18.82
CA PRO A 378 -15.03 9.94 19.08
C PRO A 378 -14.95 10.97 20.20
N GLU A 379 -15.92 11.89 20.23
CA GLU A 379 -16.00 13.00 21.19
C GLU A 379 -15.80 12.54 22.66
N GLY A 380 -16.46 11.44 23.06
CA GLY A 380 -16.39 10.89 24.43
C GLY A 380 -15.03 10.33 24.87
N LEU A 381 -14.01 10.34 24.00
CA LEU A 381 -12.63 9.97 24.30
C LEU A 381 -11.63 11.13 24.14
N MET A 382 -12.06 12.32 23.73
CA MET A 382 -11.15 13.46 23.52
C MET A 382 -10.51 13.97 24.83
N ASN A 383 -11.08 13.62 25.99
CA ASN A 383 -10.53 13.96 27.31
C ASN A 383 -9.59 12.89 27.90
N GLU A 384 -9.29 11.81 27.18
CA GLU A 384 -8.33 10.82 27.65
C GLU A 384 -6.90 11.41 27.71
N PRO A 385 -6.08 11.05 28.72
CA PRO A 385 -4.74 11.63 28.91
C PRO A 385 -3.68 10.93 28.02
N PHE A 386 -3.88 10.96 26.70
CA PHE A 386 -3.04 10.23 25.74
C PHE A 386 -1.55 10.56 25.87
N GLU A 387 -1.19 11.81 26.17
CA GLU A 387 0.22 12.21 26.29
C GLU A 387 0.92 11.63 27.53
N GLU A 388 0.16 11.11 28.49
CA GLU A 388 0.67 10.44 29.69
C GLU A 388 0.80 8.91 29.52
N TRP A 389 0.40 8.37 28.35
CA TRP A 389 0.60 6.96 28.02
C TRP A 389 2.04 6.69 27.58
N HIS A 390 2.38 5.44 27.28
CA HIS A 390 3.77 5.02 27.06
C HIS A 390 4.07 4.57 25.63
N ILE A 391 5.26 4.94 25.16
CA ILE A 391 5.90 4.38 23.97
C ILE A 391 6.87 3.29 24.44
N HIS A 392 6.65 2.06 23.96
CA HIS A 392 7.52 0.92 24.20
C HIS A 392 8.40 0.69 22.97
N GLU A 393 9.61 1.24 22.99
CA GLU A 393 10.55 1.06 21.88
C GLU A 393 11.24 -0.31 21.94
N PRO A 394 11.30 -1.06 20.81
CA PRO A 394 12.03 -2.32 20.77
C PRO A 394 13.50 -2.15 21.18
N GLY A 395 13.92 -2.86 22.22
CA GLY A 395 15.29 -2.81 22.74
C GLY A 395 15.55 -1.72 23.79
N ALA A 396 14.59 -0.83 24.06
CA ALA A 396 14.72 0.16 25.14
C ALA A 396 14.44 -0.49 26.51
N PRO A 397 15.25 -0.20 27.56
CA PRO A 397 15.09 -0.82 28.87
C PRO A 397 13.88 -0.29 29.66
N ARG A 398 13.37 0.89 29.29
CA ARG A 398 12.22 1.53 29.94
C ARG A 398 11.37 2.22 28.89
N PRO A 399 10.03 2.20 29.05
CA PRO A 399 9.16 3.01 28.22
C PRO A 399 9.38 4.50 28.48
N ARG A 400 9.12 5.32 27.47
CA ARG A 400 9.05 6.78 27.60
C ARG A 400 7.61 7.26 27.44
N PRO A 401 7.22 8.37 28.08
CA PRO A 401 5.85 8.86 27.95
C PRO A 401 5.60 9.45 26.54
N MET A 402 4.37 9.37 26.05
CA MET A 402 3.98 9.85 24.71
C MET A 402 4.19 11.36 24.54
N ARG A 403 4.13 12.17 25.62
CA ARG A 403 4.51 13.60 25.61
C ARG A 403 5.95 13.88 25.17
N SER A 404 6.79 12.85 25.00
CA SER A 404 8.14 13.00 24.46
C SER A 404 8.16 13.14 22.92
N VAL A 405 7.01 13.01 22.26
CA VAL A 405 6.75 13.38 20.87
C VAL A 405 5.51 14.29 20.80
N PRO A 406 5.25 14.98 19.68
CA PRO A 406 3.98 15.69 19.50
C PRO A 406 2.80 14.71 19.57
N VAL A 407 1.79 15.06 20.37
CA VAL A 407 0.55 14.27 20.52
C VAL A 407 -0.63 15.20 20.30
N VAL A 408 -1.47 14.87 19.32
CA VAL A 408 -2.67 15.62 18.97
C VAL A 408 -3.91 14.72 18.98
N ILE A 409 -5.06 15.35 19.14
CA ILE A 409 -6.38 14.72 19.04
C ILE A 409 -7.09 15.23 17.79
N ARG A 410 -7.77 14.32 17.09
CA ARG A 410 -8.57 14.58 15.91
C ARG A 410 -9.95 13.96 16.06
N HIS A 411 -10.94 14.55 15.40
CA HIS A 411 -12.30 14.03 15.45
C HIS A 411 -12.50 12.95 14.39
N MET A 412 -12.89 11.75 14.81
CA MET A 412 -13.16 10.61 13.92
C MET A 412 -14.16 10.96 12.80
N ASP A 413 -15.26 11.65 13.11
CA ASP A 413 -16.28 11.94 12.09
C ASP A 413 -15.82 12.94 11.04
N ARG A 414 -14.81 13.77 11.32
CA ARG A 414 -14.25 14.73 10.34
C ARG A 414 -13.34 14.09 9.30
N LEU A 415 -12.87 12.87 9.53
CA LEU A 415 -12.17 12.07 8.53
C LEU A 415 -13.13 11.38 7.54
N LYS A 416 -14.44 11.38 7.81
CA LYS A 416 -15.44 10.83 6.89
C LYS A 416 -15.68 11.79 5.70
N PRO A 417 -16.07 11.29 4.52
CA PRO A 417 -16.11 12.09 3.30
C PRO A 417 -17.15 13.23 3.22
N LEU A 418 -18.06 13.42 4.18
CA LEU A 418 -19.19 14.36 4.02
C LEU A 418 -19.26 15.49 5.06
N THR A 419 -19.73 16.63 4.54
CA THR A 419 -20.18 17.91 5.16
C THR A 419 -19.19 18.76 5.97
N VAL A 420 -18.54 18.27 7.04
CA VAL A 420 -17.71 19.14 7.92
C VAL A 420 -16.37 19.56 7.26
N SER A 421 -15.94 18.83 6.24
CA SER A 421 -14.62 19.01 5.63
C SER A 421 -14.40 20.36 4.90
N ARG A 422 -15.46 21.08 4.49
CA ARG A 422 -15.29 22.36 3.78
C ARG A 422 -14.99 23.52 4.73
N LEU A 423 -15.73 23.63 5.83
CA LEU A 423 -15.55 24.68 6.84
C LEU A 423 -14.17 24.56 7.50
N THR A 424 -13.78 23.34 7.89
CA THR A 424 -12.45 23.08 8.46
C THR A 424 -11.34 23.45 7.47
N ARG A 425 -11.46 23.14 6.17
CA ARG A 425 -10.48 23.57 5.16
C ARG A 425 -10.39 25.08 5.03
N LYS A 426 -11.51 25.80 5.05
CA LYS A 426 -11.53 27.27 5.02
C LYS A 426 -10.80 27.85 6.23
N ARG A 427 -11.20 27.49 7.45
CA ARG A 427 -10.57 27.96 8.69
C ARG A 427 -9.08 27.57 8.78
N TRP A 428 -8.71 26.38 8.30
CA TRP A 428 -7.31 25.96 8.22
C TRP A 428 -6.48 26.81 7.26
N SER A 429 -7.03 27.12 6.08
CA SER A 429 -6.39 28.03 5.12
C SER A 429 -6.24 29.45 5.68
N THR A 430 -7.23 29.94 6.43
CA THR A 430 -7.15 31.21 7.17
C THR A 430 -5.97 31.19 8.16
N LEU A 431 -5.84 30.14 8.99
CA LEU A 431 -4.73 29.99 9.93
C LEU A 431 -3.35 30.02 9.25
N ARG A 432 -3.18 29.28 8.15
CA ARG A 432 -1.91 29.25 7.41
C ARG A 432 -1.58 30.58 6.77
N THR A 433 -2.56 31.25 6.18
CA THR A 433 -2.38 32.58 5.57
C THR A 433 -2.01 33.61 6.62
N ARG A 434 -2.64 33.53 7.80
CA ARG A 434 -2.39 34.44 8.93
C ARG A 434 -1.03 34.18 9.59
N GLY A 435 -0.55 32.93 9.60
CA GLY A 435 0.74 32.54 10.16
C GLY A 435 0.77 32.46 11.70
N GLU A 436 -0.39 32.56 12.36
CA GLU A 436 -0.53 32.63 13.82
C GLU A 436 -1.86 32.02 14.28
N THR A 437 -1.86 31.40 15.46
CA THR A 437 -3.00 30.64 15.99
C THR A 437 -4.09 31.53 16.56
N ARG A 438 -3.75 32.62 17.27
CA ARG A 438 -4.68 33.56 17.95
C ARG A 438 -5.93 32.86 18.54
N PRO A 439 -5.77 31.99 19.55
CA PRO A 439 -6.91 31.32 20.14
C PRO A 439 -7.78 32.29 20.93
N GLU A 440 -9.09 32.22 20.69
CA GLU A 440 -10.08 32.95 21.48
C GLU A 440 -10.28 32.27 22.84
N GLN A 441 -10.40 33.06 23.89
CA GLN A 441 -10.50 32.56 25.25
C GLN A 441 -11.95 32.14 25.58
N VAL A 442 -12.13 30.88 25.98
CA VAL A 442 -13.41 30.33 26.42
C VAL A 442 -13.38 30.10 27.92
N GLY A 443 -13.88 31.10 28.67
CA GLY A 443 -13.97 31.07 30.12
C GLY A 443 -15.09 30.16 30.65
N CYS A 444 -14.97 29.71 31.90
CA CYS A 444 -15.97 28.83 32.53
C CYS A 444 -17.33 29.49 32.74
N GLY A 445 -17.37 30.81 32.87
CA GLY A 445 -18.57 31.60 33.19
C GLY A 445 -19.38 32.07 31.99
N LEU A 446 -19.05 31.65 30.76
CA LEU A 446 -19.79 32.08 29.57
C LEU A 446 -21.25 31.61 29.64
N PRO A 447 -22.24 32.52 29.42
CA PRO A 447 -23.66 32.21 29.59
C PRO A 447 -24.29 31.53 28.36
N TYR A 448 -23.49 30.96 27.44
CA TYR A 448 -23.98 30.41 26.18
C TYR A 448 -24.46 28.96 26.33
N GLY A 449 -25.62 28.65 25.75
CA GLY A 449 -26.03 27.27 25.42
C GLY A 449 -25.38 26.81 24.13
N TYR A 450 -25.83 25.66 23.59
CA TYR A 450 -25.33 25.16 22.30
C TYR A 450 -25.54 26.17 21.16
N GLN A 451 -26.78 26.66 21.00
CA GLN A 451 -27.15 27.52 19.86
C GLN A 451 -26.41 28.85 19.90
N GLU A 452 -26.36 29.51 21.06
CA GLU A 452 -25.67 30.80 21.18
C GLU A 452 -24.16 30.66 20.94
N PHE A 453 -23.55 29.54 21.37
CA PHE A 453 -22.14 29.27 21.11
C PHE A 453 -21.89 28.93 19.63
N TYR A 454 -22.80 28.18 19.00
CA TYR A 454 -22.75 27.88 17.57
C TYR A 454 -22.84 29.15 16.72
N ASP A 455 -23.85 29.98 16.98
CA ASP A 455 -24.10 31.22 16.23
C ASP A 455 -22.92 32.20 16.39
N TRP A 456 -22.31 32.25 17.58
CA TRP A 456 -21.09 33.04 17.82
C TRP A 456 -19.91 32.61 16.93
N ILE A 457 -19.74 31.31 16.72
CA ILE A 457 -18.67 30.80 15.85
C ILE A 457 -18.99 31.07 14.37
N GLU A 458 -20.26 30.96 13.99
CA GLU A 458 -20.70 31.17 12.60
C GLU A 458 -20.59 32.63 12.17
N ASP A 459 -20.82 33.59 13.09
CA ASP A 459 -20.72 35.03 12.84
C ASP A 459 -19.29 35.50 12.54
N ASP A 460 -18.26 34.74 12.97
CA ASP A 460 -16.85 35.06 12.76
C ASP A 460 -16.11 33.94 11.98
N ASP A 461 -15.90 34.19 10.68
CA ASP A 461 -15.13 33.32 9.79
C ASP A 461 -13.62 33.27 10.12
N ASP A 462 -13.07 34.27 10.83
CA ASP A 462 -11.66 34.36 11.23
C ASP A 462 -11.38 33.64 12.56
N LEU A 463 -12.43 33.29 13.30
CA LEU A 463 -12.36 32.51 14.54
C LEU A 463 -11.92 31.06 14.26
N CYS A 464 -10.62 30.79 14.37
CA CYS A 464 -10.07 29.49 13.96
C CYS A 464 -9.50 28.64 15.10
N ALA A 465 -9.44 29.18 16.32
CA ALA A 465 -8.86 28.47 17.45
C ALA A 465 -9.50 28.87 18.77
N PHE A 466 -9.62 27.91 19.69
CA PHE A 466 -10.07 28.16 21.07
C PHE A 466 -9.05 27.72 22.11
N ALA A 467 -8.97 28.48 23.20
CA ALA A 467 -8.35 28.07 24.45
C ALA A 467 -9.44 28.02 25.52
N TYR A 468 -9.74 26.83 26.03
CA TYR A 468 -10.73 26.64 27.10
C TYR A 468 -10.05 26.65 28.47
N ALA A 469 -10.69 27.33 29.41
CA ALA A 469 -10.22 27.44 30.80
C ALA A 469 -10.14 26.07 31.51
N ALA A 470 -10.99 25.14 31.10
CA ALA A 470 -11.13 23.78 31.62
C ALA A 470 -11.54 22.83 30.49
N SER A 471 -11.76 21.55 30.80
CA SER A 471 -12.36 20.62 29.85
C SER A 471 -13.65 21.22 29.27
N PRO A 472 -13.81 21.28 27.93
CA PRO A 472 -14.97 21.91 27.34
C PRO A 472 -16.25 21.14 27.72
N ARG A 473 -17.34 21.88 27.92
CA ARG A 473 -18.68 21.31 28.05
C ARG A 473 -19.02 20.58 26.74
N ALA A 474 -19.75 19.46 26.83
CA ALA A 474 -20.12 18.65 25.67
C ALA A 474 -20.77 19.51 24.56
N ASP A 475 -21.79 20.29 24.91
CA ASP A 475 -22.47 21.18 23.96
C ASP A 475 -21.54 22.15 23.22
N TRP A 476 -20.59 22.77 23.94
CA TRP A 476 -19.64 23.72 23.33
C TRP A 476 -18.61 23.00 22.45
N LEU A 477 -18.15 21.81 22.87
CA LEU A 477 -17.26 20.99 22.07
C LEU A 477 -17.96 20.54 20.78
N SER A 478 -19.18 20.02 20.87
CA SER A 478 -19.97 19.61 19.70
C SER A 478 -20.20 20.79 18.75
N ALA A 479 -20.58 21.97 19.25
CA ALA A 479 -20.75 23.17 18.43
C ALA A 479 -19.46 23.59 17.70
N ALA A 480 -18.30 23.59 18.39
CA ALA A 480 -17.00 23.85 17.76
C ALA A 480 -16.60 22.77 16.74
N LEU A 481 -16.97 21.52 16.99
CA LEU A 481 -16.75 20.40 16.08
C LEU A 481 -17.60 20.54 14.81
N ASP A 482 -18.87 20.91 14.93
CA ASP A 482 -19.84 21.05 13.84
C ASP A 482 -19.54 22.26 12.94
N THR A 483 -19.06 23.36 13.52
CA THR A 483 -18.69 24.61 12.82
C THR A 483 -17.28 24.59 12.21
N GLY A 484 -16.57 23.47 12.38
CA GLY A 484 -15.30 23.24 11.69
C GLY A 484 -14.06 23.86 12.36
N ILE A 485 -14.11 24.28 13.64
CA ILE A 485 -12.94 24.82 14.36
C ILE A 485 -11.79 23.79 14.34
N PRO A 486 -10.62 24.12 13.78
CA PRO A 486 -9.53 23.16 13.61
C PRO A 486 -8.57 23.04 14.80
N ILE A 487 -8.48 24.05 15.68
CA ILE A 487 -7.55 24.06 16.82
C ILE A 487 -8.31 24.34 18.11
N MET A 488 -8.18 23.47 19.10
CA MET A 488 -8.71 23.70 20.45
C MET A 488 -7.70 23.22 21.49
N LEU A 489 -7.49 24.03 22.53
CA LEU A 489 -6.60 23.69 23.64
C LEU A 489 -7.38 23.77 24.95
N TRP A 490 -7.14 22.82 25.85
CA TRP A 490 -7.75 22.86 27.18
C TRP A 490 -6.91 22.11 28.21
N ARG A 491 -6.97 22.57 29.46
CA ARG A 491 -6.43 21.82 30.59
C ARG A 491 -7.48 20.83 31.07
N ARG A 492 -7.13 19.55 31.17
CA ARG A 492 -8.01 18.54 31.78
C ARG A 492 -8.06 18.77 33.28
N HIS A 493 -8.98 19.56 33.79
CA HIS A 493 -9.26 19.72 35.21
C HIS A 493 -10.67 20.26 35.40
N ASP A 494 -11.34 19.88 36.49
CA ASP A 494 -12.66 20.39 36.84
C ASP A 494 -12.49 21.60 37.75
N CYS A 495 -13.17 22.70 37.43
CA CYS A 495 -13.19 23.88 38.27
C CYS A 495 -14.00 23.57 39.53
N GLY A 496 -13.39 23.71 40.72
CA GLY A 496 -14.01 23.42 42.02
C GLY A 496 -15.15 24.35 42.45
N GLY A 497 -15.83 25.03 41.52
CA GLY A 497 -17.10 25.76 41.73
C GLY A 497 -17.03 27.17 42.31
N VAL A 498 -15.87 27.69 42.72
CA VAL A 498 -15.73 29.07 43.22
C VAL A 498 -14.88 29.91 42.25
N HIS A 499 -15.45 31.00 41.73
CA HIS A 499 -14.92 31.76 40.58
C HIS A 499 -14.38 33.15 40.91
N THR A 500 -14.20 33.51 42.17
CA THR A 500 -13.51 34.76 42.54
C THR A 500 -12.00 34.56 42.39
N HIS A 501 -11.41 35.07 41.31
CA HIS A 501 -10.02 34.82 40.86
C HIS A 501 -9.75 33.33 40.56
N CYS A 502 -10.35 32.87 39.46
CA CYS A 502 -10.25 31.48 39.04
C CYS A 502 -8.82 31.20 38.50
N GLU A 503 -8.05 30.29 39.11
CA GLU A 503 -6.78 29.78 38.53
C GLU A 503 -6.86 29.44 37.01
N PRO A 504 -8.00 28.95 36.49
CA PRO A 504 -8.26 28.83 35.06
C PRO A 504 -8.09 30.11 34.19
N GLU A 505 -8.35 31.31 34.71
CA GLU A 505 -8.17 32.58 33.95
C GLU A 505 -6.68 32.90 33.75
N ASP A 506 -5.89 32.86 34.82
CA ASP A 506 -4.43 33.00 34.74
C ASP A 506 -3.79 31.94 33.81
N PHE A 507 -4.37 30.74 33.79
CA PHE A 507 -3.97 29.69 32.85
C PHE A 507 -4.29 30.08 31.40
N LEU A 508 -5.48 30.59 31.12
CA LEU A 508 -5.89 31.04 29.79
C LEU A 508 -5.01 32.16 29.27
N ASP A 509 -4.75 33.18 30.07
CA ASP A 509 -3.90 34.30 29.69
C ASP A 509 -2.49 33.83 29.32
N ARG A 510 -1.89 32.99 30.17
CA ARG A 510 -0.57 32.40 29.90
C ARG A 510 -0.58 31.52 28.65
N LEU A 511 -1.59 30.66 28.48
CA LEU A 511 -1.67 29.76 27.34
C LEU A 511 -1.83 30.56 26.03
N THR A 512 -2.77 31.50 25.98
CA THR A 512 -3.04 32.32 24.79
C THR A 512 -1.85 33.22 24.43
N ALA A 513 -1.18 33.83 25.42
CA ALA A 513 0.05 34.57 25.19
C ALA A 513 1.19 33.68 24.64
N THR A 514 1.26 32.43 25.09
CA THR A 514 2.31 31.49 24.67
C THR A 514 2.10 30.99 23.25
N VAL A 515 0.85 30.61 22.89
CA VAL A 515 0.57 29.96 21.60
C VAL A 515 0.03 30.91 20.53
N GLY A 516 -0.35 32.14 20.90
CA GLY A 516 -1.03 33.10 20.04
C GLY A 516 -0.29 33.40 18.74
N SER A 517 1.03 33.64 18.82
CA SER A 517 1.89 33.96 17.67
C SER A 517 2.49 32.74 16.96
N ILE A 518 2.13 31.53 17.38
CA ILE A 518 2.68 30.30 16.81
C ILE A 518 1.88 29.92 15.57
N ALA A 519 2.57 29.58 14.48
CA ALA A 519 1.95 29.06 13.27
C ALA A 519 1.27 27.71 13.52
N ALA A 520 0.12 27.46 12.89
CA ALA A 520 -0.67 26.25 13.10
C ALA A 520 0.12 24.94 12.92
N ASP A 521 1.01 24.87 11.92
CA ASP A 521 1.82 23.68 11.63
C ASP A 521 2.92 23.42 12.69
N GLN A 522 3.33 24.44 13.47
CA GLN A 522 4.33 24.31 14.54
C GLN A 522 3.70 23.98 15.90
N LEU A 523 2.40 24.20 16.06
CA LEU A 523 1.69 24.07 17.33
C LEU A 523 1.85 22.68 18.01
N PRO A 524 1.81 21.54 17.28
CA PRO A 524 2.03 20.23 17.91
C PRO A 524 3.39 20.10 18.62
N PHE A 525 4.46 20.64 18.01
CA PHE A 525 5.80 20.62 18.57
C PHE A 525 5.95 21.57 19.75
N GLU A 526 5.34 22.75 19.68
CA GLU A 526 5.39 23.73 20.77
C GLU A 526 4.60 23.26 21.99
N VAL A 527 3.42 22.65 21.80
CA VAL A 527 2.67 22.02 22.89
C VAL A 527 3.44 20.83 23.49
N MET A 528 4.18 20.05 22.68
CA MET A 528 5.09 19.03 23.20
C MET A 528 6.17 19.65 24.11
N LYS A 529 6.81 20.74 23.69
CA LYS A 529 7.81 21.45 24.52
C LYS A 529 7.20 21.92 25.84
N LEU A 530 6.04 22.57 25.81
CA LEU A 530 5.33 23.02 27.02
C LEU A 530 5.01 21.87 27.99
N ARG A 531 4.56 20.72 27.47
CA ARG A 531 4.29 19.52 28.29
C ARG A 531 5.58 18.96 28.92
N LYS A 532 6.72 19.05 28.23
CA LYS A 532 8.02 18.63 28.76
C LYS A 532 8.53 19.60 29.82
N GLU A 533 8.44 20.90 29.58
CA GLU A 533 8.82 21.96 30.52
C GLU A 533 8.01 21.88 31.82
N ALA A 534 6.70 21.68 31.72
CA ALA A 534 5.80 21.43 32.85
C ALA A 534 6.26 20.30 33.79
N ARG A 535 7.01 19.31 33.27
CA ARG A 535 7.53 18.15 34.03
C ARG A 535 9.03 18.26 34.33
N SER A 536 9.69 19.32 33.88
CA SER A 536 11.11 19.56 34.14
C SER A 536 11.35 19.89 35.61
N PRO A 537 12.35 19.31 36.27
CA PRO A 537 12.72 19.69 37.63
C PRO A 537 13.15 21.16 37.77
N GLN A 538 13.59 21.80 36.68
CA GLN A 538 14.13 23.16 36.69
C GLN A 538 13.08 24.24 36.36
N ALA A 539 12.15 23.93 35.46
CA ALA A 539 11.17 24.89 34.94
C ALA A 539 9.72 24.55 35.32
N GLY A 540 9.46 23.31 35.72
CA GLY A 540 8.13 22.84 36.05
C GLY A 540 7.65 23.39 37.40
N HIS A 541 6.38 23.78 37.45
CA HIS A 541 5.68 24.15 38.68
C HIS A 541 4.22 23.70 38.58
N PRO A 542 3.48 23.54 39.71
CA PRO A 542 2.12 22.96 39.72
C PRO A 542 1.09 23.65 38.81
N ASN A 543 1.32 24.93 38.51
CA ASN A 543 0.42 25.78 37.72
C ASN A 543 0.92 26.02 36.28
N HIS A 544 1.92 25.27 35.83
CA HIS A 544 2.47 25.42 34.47
C HIS A 544 1.40 25.06 33.42
N CYS A 545 1.23 25.90 32.39
CA CYS A 545 0.17 25.73 31.38
C CYS A 545 0.31 24.45 30.55
N GLY A 546 1.51 23.88 30.46
CA GLY A 546 1.73 22.57 29.83
C GLY A 546 1.22 21.35 30.61
N LEU A 547 0.81 21.47 31.89
CA LEU A 547 0.35 20.34 32.69
C LEU A 547 -1.07 19.91 32.29
N ARG A 548 -1.25 18.64 31.91
CA ARG A 548 -2.55 18.06 31.50
C ARG A 548 -3.20 18.82 30.35
N LEU A 549 -2.38 19.44 29.50
CA LEU A 549 -2.83 20.21 28.34
C LEU A 549 -3.20 19.25 27.21
N THR A 550 -4.45 19.30 26.76
CA THR A 550 -4.92 18.63 25.54
C THR A 550 -4.80 19.59 24.36
N LEU A 551 -4.42 19.05 23.20
CA LEU A 551 -4.41 19.75 21.92
C LEU A 551 -5.27 18.96 20.94
N PHE A 552 -6.41 19.52 20.58
CA PHE A 552 -7.13 19.16 19.38
C PHE A 552 -6.55 19.95 18.22
N TRP A 553 -6.13 19.25 17.18
CA TRP A 553 -5.47 19.82 16.01
C TRP A 553 -5.85 18.97 14.82
N ASP A 554 -6.65 19.53 13.91
CA ASP A 554 -7.26 18.77 12.81
C ASP A 554 -6.99 19.41 11.47
N ASP A 555 -5.82 19.11 10.90
CA ASP A 555 -5.43 19.50 9.55
C ASP A 555 -6.20 18.65 8.51
N PRO A 556 -7.14 19.25 7.75
CA PRO A 556 -7.97 18.51 6.80
C PRO A 556 -7.20 18.01 5.56
N GLU A 557 -5.96 18.47 5.34
CA GLU A 557 -5.07 18.01 4.27
C GLU A 557 -4.30 16.75 4.65
N ARG A 558 -4.09 16.49 5.95
CA ARG A 558 -3.47 15.27 6.46
C ARG A 558 -4.45 14.10 6.47
N ARG A 559 -4.79 13.61 5.28
CA ARG A 559 -5.57 12.38 5.07
C ARG A 559 -4.67 11.28 4.50
N PRO A 560 -4.69 10.07 5.07
CA PRO A 560 -4.03 8.91 4.47
C PRO A 560 -4.62 8.57 3.10
N ASP A 561 -3.77 8.15 2.16
CA ASP A 561 -4.11 7.57 0.86
C ASP A 561 -3.98 6.03 0.90
N PRO A 562 -5.03 5.23 0.59
CA PRO A 562 -6.41 5.66 0.31
C PRO A 562 -7.13 6.16 1.57
N PRO A 563 -8.22 6.95 1.43
CA PRO A 563 -9.02 7.38 2.57
C PRO A 563 -9.44 6.16 3.40
N LEU A 564 -9.11 6.17 4.70
CA LEU A 564 -9.38 5.05 5.62
C LEU A 564 -10.87 4.74 5.83
N ALA A 565 -11.78 5.41 5.12
CA ALA A 565 -13.23 5.20 5.16
C ALA A 565 -13.70 3.94 4.39
N MET A 566 -12.79 3.17 3.78
CA MET A 566 -13.13 1.90 3.09
C MET A 566 -13.15 0.73 4.08
N GLY A 567 -14.01 0.81 5.09
CA GLY A 567 -14.35 -0.30 5.97
C GLY A 567 -15.84 -0.59 5.84
N SER A 568 -16.18 -1.80 5.40
CA SER A 568 -17.52 -2.39 5.22
C SER A 568 -18.42 -1.82 4.09
N ALA A 569 -18.39 -2.52 2.95
CA ALA A 569 -19.61 -2.92 2.24
C ALA A 569 -19.65 -4.46 2.22
#